data_AF-A0A7Y5LHN2-F1
#
_entry.id   AF-A0A7Y5LHN2-F1
#
_cell.length_a   1.000
_cell.length_b   1.000
_cell.length_c   1.000
_cell.angle_alpha   90.00
_cell.angle_beta   90.00
_cell.angle_gamma   90.00
#
_symmetry.space_group_name_H-M   'P 1'
#
loop_
_entity.id
_entity.type
_entity.pdbx_description
1 polymer ?
#
loop_
_entity_poly.entity_id
_entity_poly.type
_entity_poly.pdbx_seq_one_letter_code
_entity_poly.pdbx_strand_id
1 'polypeptide(L)'
;SNASEPAAEVSQHAKANSFPFKVYKDAGNQVADRFGAQVTPEAFVIDKVGTVRYHGYIDDSRNAANIKVRGLKNALDAVLSGQSVANAQTKAFGCTIKREKKAS
;
A
#
# COMPACT_ATOMS: atom_id res chain seq x y z
N SER A 1 5.56 13.91 0.50
CA SER A 1 4.34 13.59 1.26
C SER A 1 3.14 13.84 0.37
N ASN A 2 2.11 13.00 0.50
CA ASN A 2 0.84 13.21 -0.17
C ASN A 2 0.27 14.65 0.03
N ALA A 3 0.56 15.36 1.12
CA ALA A 3 0.10 16.75 1.29
C ALA A 3 0.85 17.79 0.42
N SER A 4 2.11 17.50 0.04
CA SER A 4 3.01 18.48 -0.58
C SER A 4 3.57 18.05 -1.93
N GLU A 5 3.31 16.81 -2.37
CA GLU A 5 3.79 16.27 -3.65
C GLU A 5 2.79 16.63 -4.77
N PRO A 6 3.22 17.42 -5.78
CA PRO A 6 2.40 17.70 -6.96
C PRO A 6 2.04 16.42 -7.72
N ALA A 7 0.84 16.37 -8.29
CA ALA A 7 0.40 15.23 -9.09
C ALA A 7 1.34 14.92 -10.29
N ALA A 8 1.99 15.96 -10.84
CA ALA A 8 2.98 15.81 -11.89
C ALA A 8 4.22 15.02 -11.44
N GLU A 9 4.73 15.28 -10.22
CA GLU A 9 5.86 14.54 -9.65
C GLU A 9 5.51 13.07 -9.40
N VAL A 10 4.29 12.80 -8.92
CA VAL A 10 3.78 11.42 -8.74
C VAL A 10 3.78 10.68 -10.09
N SER A 11 3.27 11.32 -11.14
CA SER A 11 3.26 10.74 -12.49
C SER A 11 4.67 10.52 -13.05
N GLN A 12 5.57 11.49 -12.86
CA GLN A 12 6.95 11.39 -13.32
C GLN A 12 7.72 10.28 -12.58
N HIS A 13 7.54 10.17 -11.27
CA HIS A 13 8.14 9.11 -10.46
C HIS A 13 7.67 7.72 -10.93
N ALA A 14 6.38 7.55 -11.19
CA ALA A 14 5.84 6.28 -11.71
C ALA A 14 6.43 5.91 -13.08
N LYS A 15 6.60 6.89 -13.98
CA LYS A 15 7.26 6.70 -15.28
C LYS A 15 8.74 6.36 -15.14
N ALA A 16 9.46 7.07 -14.28
CA ALA A 16 10.89 6.87 -14.05
C ALA A 16 11.20 5.48 -13.46
N ASN A 17 10.28 4.91 -12.69
CA ASN A 17 10.40 3.56 -12.12
C ASN A 17 9.66 2.49 -12.93
N SER A 18 9.14 2.83 -14.12
CA SER A 18 8.47 1.90 -15.03
C SER A 18 7.36 1.07 -14.36
N PHE A 19 6.57 1.68 -13.48
CA PHE A 19 5.49 0.95 -12.82
C PHE A 19 4.44 0.50 -13.85
N PRO A 20 4.12 -0.80 -13.92
CA PRO A 20 3.17 -1.33 -14.91
C PRO A 20 1.71 -1.08 -14.54
N PHE A 21 1.47 -0.37 -13.43
CA PHE A 21 0.16 -0.07 -12.88
C PHE A 21 -0.02 1.44 -12.71
N LYS A 22 -1.28 1.87 -12.61
CA LYS A 22 -1.62 3.27 -12.40
C LYS A 22 -1.25 3.71 -10.99
N VAL A 23 -0.62 4.87 -10.89
CA VAL A 23 -0.34 5.54 -9.61
C VAL A 23 -1.17 6.82 -9.55
N TYR A 24 -1.86 7.01 -8.44
CA TYR A 24 -2.77 8.14 -8.23
C TYR A 24 -2.29 9.02 -7.08
N LYS A 25 -2.61 10.30 -7.17
CA LYS A 25 -2.48 11.27 -6.09
C LYS A 25 -3.79 11.29 -5.29
N ASP A 26 -3.73 11.00 -4.00
CA ASP A 26 -4.90 11.02 -3.10
C ASP A 26 -5.08 12.41 -2.48
N ALA A 27 -5.75 13.34 -3.19
CA ALA A 27 -5.98 14.68 -2.67
C ALA A 27 -6.81 14.65 -1.39
N GLY A 28 -6.34 15.31 -0.32
CA GLY A 28 -7.04 15.32 0.97
C GLY A 28 -6.88 14.06 1.82
N ASN A 29 -6.12 13.05 1.39
CA ASN A 29 -5.94 11.76 2.09
C ASN A 29 -7.25 10.96 2.23
N GLN A 30 -8.19 11.12 1.29
CA GLN A 30 -9.52 10.52 1.38
C GLN A 30 -9.46 9.00 1.37
N VAL A 31 -8.65 8.42 0.48
CA VAL A 31 -8.49 6.96 0.38
C VAL A 31 -7.68 6.45 1.55
N ALA A 32 -6.56 7.11 1.89
CA ALA A 32 -5.72 6.73 3.02
C ALA A 32 -6.52 6.71 4.34
N ASP A 33 -7.33 7.73 4.62
CA ASP A 33 -8.15 7.80 5.83
C ASP A 33 -9.26 6.73 5.82
N ARG A 34 -9.91 6.48 4.68
CA ARG A 34 -10.97 5.45 4.57
C ARG A 34 -10.45 4.04 4.83
N PHE A 35 -9.23 3.74 4.39
CA PHE A 35 -8.59 2.44 4.63
C PHE A 35 -7.82 2.38 5.95
N GLY A 36 -7.71 3.51 6.66
CA GLY A 36 -6.92 3.59 7.89
C GLY A 36 -5.41 3.42 7.66
N ALA A 37 -4.91 3.72 6.46
CA ALA A 37 -3.48 3.64 6.15
C ALA A 37 -2.68 4.61 7.03
N GLN A 38 -1.53 4.17 7.52
CA GLN A 38 -0.72 4.89 8.50
C GLN A 38 0.70 5.17 8.01
N VAL A 39 1.28 4.28 7.20
CA VAL A 39 2.70 4.34 6.81
C VAL A 39 2.90 4.07 5.32
N THR A 40 4.08 4.40 4.79
CA THR A 40 4.51 4.04 3.44
C THR A 40 5.85 3.28 3.48
N PRO A 41 5.93 2.09 2.85
CA PRO A 41 4.87 1.38 2.14
C PRO A 41 3.89 0.63 3.07
N GLU A 42 2.64 0.48 2.62
CA GLU A 42 1.56 -0.28 3.26
C GLU A 42 0.63 -0.81 2.16
N ALA A 43 0.18 -2.06 2.27
CA ALA A 43 -0.55 -2.76 1.22
C ALA A 43 -1.91 -3.27 1.70
N PHE A 44 -2.90 -3.22 0.81
CA PHE A 44 -4.23 -3.78 0.99
C PHE A 44 -4.58 -4.65 -0.23
N VAL A 45 -5.08 -5.87 -0.01
CA VAL A 45 -5.64 -6.73 -1.07
C VAL A 45 -7.13 -6.80 -0.89
N ILE A 46 -7.88 -6.39 -1.92
CA ILE A 46 -9.34 -6.37 -1.93
C ILE A 46 -9.81 -7.37 -2.98
N ASP A 47 -10.73 -8.25 -2.63
CA ASP A 47 -11.26 -9.23 -3.56
C ASP A 47 -12.40 -8.67 -4.43
N LYS A 48 -12.93 -9.53 -5.33
CA LYS A 48 -14.00 -9.18 -6.27
C LYS A 48 -15.32 -8.76 -5.62
N VAL A 49 -15.55 -9.06 -4.34
CA VAL A 49 -16.75 -8.66 -3.61
C VAL A 49 -16.49 -7.48 -2.66
N GLY A 50 -15.31 -6.85 -2.75
CA GLY A 50 -14.95 -5.67 -1.96
C GLY A 50 -14.45 -5.99 -0.55
N THR A 51 -14.11 -7.24 -0.24
CA THR A 51 -13.60 -7.62 1.08
C THR A 51 -12.08 -7.48 1.13
N VAL A 52 -11.56 -6.84 2.17
CA VAL A 52 -10.11 -6.80 2.44
C VAL A 52 -9.65 -8.19 2.88
N ARG A 53 -8.80 -8.82 2.07
CA ARG A 53 -8.21 -10.14 2.32
C ARG A 53 -6.80 -10.07 2.89
N TYR A 54 -6.13 -8.93 2.72
CA TYR A 54 -4.81 -8.68 3.31
C TYR A 54 -4.63 -7.21 3.63
N HIS A 55 -4.00 -6.90 4.76
CA HIS A 55 -3.57 -5.57 5.17
C HIS A 55 -2.22 -5.65 5.90
N GLY A 56 -1.20 -4.98 5.38
CA GLY A 56 0.08 -4.88 6.09
C GLY A 56 1.29 -4.56 5.21
N TYR A 57 2.45 -5.15 5.54
CA TYR A 57 3.69 -4.91 4.81
C TYR A 57 3.67 -5.52 3.40
N ILE A 58 4.55 -5.05 2.50
CA ILE A 58 4.80 -5.71 1.22
C ILE A 58 5.66 -6.96 1.44
N ASP A 59 6.85 -6.73 2.00
CA ASP A 59 7.80 -7.74 2.48
C ASP A 59 8.11 -7.48 3.96
N ASP A 60 8.57 -8.49 4.69
CA ASP A 60 8.87 -8.39 6.13
C ASP A 60 10.16 -7.61 6.46
N SER A 61 10.88 -7.12 5.46
CA SER A 61 12.05 -6.27 5.65
C SER A 61 12.17 -5.19 4.58
N ARG A 62 12.77 -4.04 4.97
CA ARG A 62 13.17 -2.97 4.04
C ARG A 62 14.46 -3.30 3.29
N ASN A 63 15.30 -4.15 3.88
CA ASN A 63 16.53 -4.60 3.25
C ASN A 63 16.23 -5.90 2.50
N ALA A 64 16.36 -5.86 1.17
CA ALA A 64 16.17 -7.03 0.32
C ALA A 64 16.99 -8.25 0.77
N ALA A 65 18.18 -8.00 1.33
CA ALA A 65 19.06 -8.92 2.07
C ALA A 65 18.34 -9.84 3.07
N ASN A 66 17.39 -9.25 3.78
CA ASN A 66 16.80 -9.78 5.01
C ASN A 66 15.35 -10.21 4.83
N ILE A 67 14.81 -10.17 3.60
CA ILE A 67 13.44 -10.59 3.33
C ILE A 67 13.33 -12.10 3.54
N LYS A 68 12.47 -12.51 4.47
CA LYS A 68 12.12 -13.93 4.69
C LYS A 68 10.69 -14.21 4.26
N VAL A 69 9.81 -13.21 4.29
CA VAL A 69 8.39 -13.35 3.97
C VAL A 69 7.96 -12.25 3.00
N ARG A 70 7.44 -12.68 1.84
CA ARG A 70 6.84 -11.79 0.83
C ARG A 70 5.33 -11.69 1.04
N GLY A 71 4.92 -10.93 2.06
CA GLY A 71 3.54 -10.90 2.57
C GLY A 71 2.50 -10.59 1.49
N LEU A 72 2.69 -9.51 0.73
CA LEU A 72 1.77 -9.13 -0.34
C LEU A 72 1.73 -10.19 -1.45
N LYS A 73 2.88 -10.75 -1.85
CA LYS A 73 2.92 -11.79 -2.89
C LYS A 73 2.14 -13.03 -2.44
N ASN A 74 2.40 -13.51 -1.22
CA ASN A 74 1.72 -14.69 -0.67
C ASN A 74 0.21 -14.46 -0.54
N ALA A 75 -0.22 -13.26 -0.16
CA ALA A 75 -1.62 -12.90 -0.10
C ALA A 75 -2.29 -12.91 -1.47
N LEU A 76 -1.65 -12.33 -2.49
CA LEU A 76 -2.15 -12.35 -3.87
C LEU A 76 -2.24 -13.78 -4.41
N ASP A 77 -1.20 -14.60 -4.23
CA ASP A 77 -1.19 -15.99 -4.68
C ASP A 77 -2.36 -16.78 -4.05
N ALA A 78 -2.60 -16.62 -2.75
CA ALA A 78 -3.71 -17.28 -2.04
C ALA A 78 -5.09 -16.80 -2.52
N VAL A 79 -5.29 -15.48 -2.69
CA VAL A 79 -6.56 -14.94 -3.19
C VAL A 79 -6.86 -15.43 -4.61
N LEU A 80 -5.84 -15.47 -5.47
CA LEU A 80 -5.97 -15.94 -6.85
C LEU A 80 -6.21 -17.46 -6.96
N SER A 81 -5.67 -18.25 -6.02
CA SER A 81 -5.93 -19.69 -5.94
C SER A 81 -7.24 -20.05 -5.25
N GLY A 82 -8.00 -19.06 -4.76
CA GLY A 82 -9.23 -19.29 -3.99
C GLY A 82 -8.99 -19.81 -2.57
N GLN A 83 -7.76 -19.69 -2.06
CA GLN A 83 -7.39 -20.10 -0.71
C GLN A 83 -7.49 -18.93 0.29
N SER A 84 -7.57 -19.28 1.57
CA SER A 84 -7.48 -18.29 2.66
C SER A 84 -6.06 -17.75 2.80
N VAL A 85 -5.92 -16.44 2.99
CA VAL A 85 -4.64 -15.80 3.31
C VAL A 85 -4.23 -16.15 4.75
N ALA A 86 -3.16 -16.93 4.92
CA ALA A 86 -2.72 -17.41 6.24
C ALA A 86 -2.40 -16.27 7.23
N ASN A 87 -1.73 -15.22 6.75
CA ASN A 87 -1.42 -14.02 7.53
C ASN A 87 -2.13 -12.82 6.90
N ALA A 88 -3.45 -12.75 7.08
CA ALA A 88 -4.29 -11.70 6.50
C ALA A 88 -3.99 -10.30 7.06
N GLN A 89 -3.36 -10.21 8.23
CA GLN A 89 -2.98 -8.92 8.82
C GLN A 89 -1.53 -8.98 9.31
N THR A 90 -0.72 -8.01 8.88
CA THR A 90 0.68 -7.87 9.31
C THR A 90 0.99 -6.41 9.65
N LYS A 91 2.01 -6.19 10.46
CA LYS A 91 2.42 -4.83 10.84
C LYS A 91 3.19 -4.18 9.70
N ALA A 92 2.56 -3.25 8.98
CA ALA A 92 3.26 -2.38 8.05
C ALA A 92 4.28 -1.50 8.79
N PHE A 93 5.39 -1.17 8.12
CA PHE A 93 6.44 -0.33 8.67
C PHE A 93 7.01 0.58 7.59
N GLY A 94 7.39 1.79 7.98
CA GLY A 94 7.87 2.80 7.05
C GLY A 94 7.74 4.21 7.59
N CYS A 95 7.82 5.18 6.69
CA CYS A 95 7.57 6.58 7.03
C CYS A 95 6.08 6.78 7.28
N THR A 96 5.70 7.60 8.26
CA THR A 96 4.28 7.91 8.51
C THR A 96 3.69 8.74 7.37
N ILE A 97 2.42 8.48 7.05
CA ILE A 97 1.67 9.29 6.10
C ILE A 97 1.47 10.68 6.71
N LYS A 98 2.10 11.67 6.09
CA LYS A 98 1.87 13.08 6.39
C LYS A 98 0.54 13.52 5.76
N ARG A 99 -0.40 13.87 6.62
CA ARG A 99 -1.78 14.25 6.27
C ARG A 99 -1.93 15.76 6.06
N GLU A 100 -2.96 16.11 5.31
CA GLU A 100 -3.43 17.49 5.17
C GLU A 100 -4.04 17.94 6.50
N LYS A 101 -3.82 19.20 6.87
CA LYS A 101 -4.50 19.76 8.04
C LYS A 101 -5.99 19.89 7.68
N LYS A 102 -6.87 19.24 8.45
CA LYS A 102 -8.30 19.51 8.34
C LYS A 102 -8.54 20.95 8.77
N ALA A 103 -9.18 21.75 7.93
CA ALA A 103 -9.72 23.03 8.37
C ALA A 103 -10.70 22.73 9.52
N SER A 104 -10.46 23.36 10.67
CA SER A 104 -11.35 23.28 11.83
C SER A 104 -12.60 24.11 11.60
#